data_AF-A0A932HBQ4-F1
#
_entry.id   AF-A0A932HBQ4-F1
#
_cell.length_a   1.000
_cell.length_b   1.000
_cell.length_c   1.000
_cell.angle_alpha   90.00
_cell.angle_beta   90.00
_cell.angle_gamma   90.00
#
_symmetry.space_group_name_H-M   'P 1'
#
loop_
_entity.id
_entity.type
_entity.pdbx_description
1 polymer ?
#
loop_
_entity_poly.entity_id
_entity_poly.type
_entity_poly.pdbx_seq_one_letter_code
_entity_poly.pdbx_strand_id
1 'polypeptide(L)'
;MSYTAFLPELRPQANTLVLFGVLLLAGYCGGELVRRVLSLPRITGYVLVGLALGVSGLAVLDEKLLREAQAFVDIGLGLILFELGRRLDFDWLRRDRWLLATSVAEIALSFGCMYFALTYFGIAPLYAAVAAAIGVSTSPAVVMRVAQELKLLDTPGISRRVGDDGAASGVYPGRLADAGRRRRPGSDMARPLAGQARRGATGDAGRADRGRGRRRRGAQALRAARAPRLRRSGEEFRR
;
A
#
# COMPACT_ATOMS: atom_id res chain seq x y z
N MET A 1 46.97 3.17 41.01
CA MET A 1 47.00 3.33 39.54
C MET A 1 45.56 3.30 39.06
N SER A 2 44.97 4.49 38.94
CA SER A 2 43.55 4.66 38.61
C SER A 2 43.40 4.70 37.09
N TYR A 3 42.88 3.62 36.50
CA TYR A 3 42.60 3.52 35.05
C TYR A 3 41.42 4.39 34.59
N THR A 4 40.75 5.09 35.50
CA THR A 4 39.62 5.98 35.19
C THR A 4 40.03 7.32 34.56
N ALA A 5 41.34 7.62 34.48
CA ALA A 5 41.87 8.85 33.89
C ALA A 5 42.08 8.79 32.36
N PHE A 6 41.77 7.67 31.71
CA PHE A 6 41.99 7.46 30.25
C PHE A 6 40.71 7.56 29.41
N LEU A 7 39.54 7.71 30.05
CA LEU A 7 38.36 8.11 29.29
C LEU A 7 38.52 9.61 28.99
N PRO A 8 38.67 10.03 27.72
CA PRO A 8 38.38 11.42 27.39
C PRO A 8 37.00 11.68 27.96
N GLU A 9 36.80 12.78 28.68
CA GLU A 9 35.47 13.14 29.12
C GLU A 9 34.60 13.18 27.86
N LEU A 10 33.80 12.13 27.64
CA LEU A 10 32.59 12.21 26.82
C LEU A 10 31.65 13.10 27.63
N ARG A 11 32.00 14.37 27.79
CA ARG A 11 30.99 15.39 27.70
C ARG A 11 30.59 15.32 26.23
N PRO A 12 29.41 14.77 25.89
CA PRO A 12 28.76 15.28 24.70
C PRO A 12 28.65 16.78 24.97
N GLN A 13 29.62 17.56 24.47
CA GLN A 13 29.28 18.89 24.01
C GLN A 13 28.09 18.61 23.11
N ALA A 14 26.88 18.98 23.57
CA ALA A 14 25.63 18.59 22.95
C ALA A 14 25.61 19.24 21.55
N ASN A 15 26.29 18.59 20.63
CA ASN A 15 26.46 19.05 19.28
C ASN A 15 25.08 18.97 18.65
N THR A 16 24.69 19.99 17.90
CA THR A 16 23.33 20.10 17.35
C THR A 16 22.91 18.82 16.62
N LEU A 17 23.87 18.15 15.96
CA LEU A 17 23.69 16.85 15.29
C LEU A 17 23.31 15.70 16.23
N VAL A 18 23.88 15.64 17.44
CA VAL A 18 23.56 14.59 18.43
C VAL A 18 22.15 14.81 18.97
N LEU A 19 21.79 16.05 19.28
CA LEU A 19 20.43 16.41 19.70
C LEU A 19 19.42 16.10 18.60
N PHE A 20 19.74 16.40 17.34
CA PHE A 20 18.91 16.05 16.19
C PHE A 20 18.76 14.54 16.01
N GLY A 21 19.84 13.77 16.18
CA GLY A 21 19.79 12.30 16.13
C GLY A 21 18.93 11.70 17.25
N VAL A 22 19.07 12.22 18.48
CA VAL A 22 18.22 11.83 19.62
C VAL A 22 16.75 12.21 19.36
N LEU A 23 16.49 13.37 18.77
CA LEU A 23 15.14 13.81 18.39
C LEU A 23 14.50 12.86 17.37
N LEU A 24 15.24 12.48 16.32
CA LEU A 24 14.78 11.51 15.33
C LEU A 24 14.51 10.14 15.97
N LEU A 25 15.40 9.68 16.86
CA LEU A 25 15.25 8.41 17.55
C LEU A 25 14.04 8.42 18.49
N ALA A 26 13.85 9.51 19.26
CA ALA A 26 12.70 9.70 20.13
C ALA A 26 11.40 9.72 19.32
N GLY A 27 11.38 10.43 18.19
CA GLY A 27 10.25 10.42 17.26
C GLY A 27 9.95 9.01 16.76
N TYR A 28 10.95 8.29 16.26
CA TYR A 28 10.79 6.91 15.80
C TYR A 28 10.24 5.98 16.90
N CYS A 29 10.83 6.03 18.10
CA CYS A 29 10.38 5.25 19.25
C CYS A 29 8.95 5.58 19.66
N GLY A 30 8.57 6.87 19.70
CA GLY A 30 7.20 7.26 20.04
C GLY A 30 6.19 6.89 18.96
N GLY A 31 6.56 6.96 17.68
CA GLY A 31 5.73 6.45 16.58
C GLY A 31 5.46 4.96 16.69
N GLU A 32 6.50 4.15 16.99
CA GLU A 32 6.35 2.72 17.22
C GLU A 32 5.52 2.43 18.49
N LEU A 33 5.74 3.19 19.56
CA LEU A 33 4.99 3.03 20.81
C LEU A 33 3.51 3.32 20.62
N VAL A 34 3.16 4.43 19.96
CA VAL A 34 1.77 4.79 19.63
C VAL A 34 1.15 3.73 18.74
N ARG A 35 1.88 3.22 17.75
CA ARG A 35 1.40 2.14 16.90
C ARG A 35 1.12 0.85 17.69
N ARG A 36 1.99 0.47 18.63
CA ARG A 36 1.85 -0.78 19.40
C ARG A 36 0.77 -0.70 20.47
N VAL A 37 0.67 0.44 21.15
CA VAL A 37 -0.21 0.60 22.32
C VAL A 37 -1.60 1.08 21.92
N LEU A 38 -1.68 2.04 21.00
CA LEU A 38 -2.93 2.72 20.62
C LEU A 38 -3.49 2.24 19.27
N SER A 39 -2.77 1.38 18.54
CA SER A 39 -3.13 0.93 17.18
C SER A 39 -3.40 2.10 16.21
N LEU A 40 -2.74 3.24 16.43
CA LEU A 40 -2.85 4.43 15.60
C LEU A 40 -1.71 4.49 14.56
N PRO A 41 -1.88 5.24 13.46
CA PRO A 41 -0.81 5.50 12.50
C PRO A 41 0.43 6.10 13.17
N ARG A 42 1.64 5.68 12.74
CA ARG A 42 2.92 6.15 13.31
C ARG A 42 3.07 7.66 13.23
N ILE A 43 2.51 8.27 12.19
CA ILE A 43 2.60 9.73 11.99
C ILE A 43 2.01 10.51 13.16
N THR A 44 0.97 9.98 13.80
CA THR A 44 0.38 10.57 15.02
C THR A 44 1.39 10.56 16.16
N GLY A 45 2.14 9.47 16.34
CA GLY A 45 3.18 9.40 17.37
C GLY A 45 4.36 10.33 17.10
N TYR A 46 4.75 10.54 15.84
CA TYR A 46 5.77 11.53 15.49
C TYR A 46 5.33 12.95 15.87
N VAL A 47 4.08 13.31 15.58
CA VAL A 47 3.51 14.61 15.94
C VAL A 47 3.41 14.78 17.46
N LEU A 48 2.97 13.75 18.19
CA LEU A 48 2.87 13.79 19.65
C LEU A 48 4.23 13.97 20.33
N VAL A 49 5.24 13.20 19.90
CA VAL A 49 6.61 13.37 20.41
C VAL A 49 7.16 14.76 20.05
N GLY A 50 6.93 15.23 18.83
CA GLY A 50 7.34 16.56 18.39
C GLY A 50 6.69 17.67 19.23
N LEU A 51 5.41 17.55 19.55
CA LEU A 51 4.69 18.49 20.42
C LEU A 51 5.20 18.43 21.87
N ALA A 52 5.46 17.23 22.38
CA ALA A 52 5.96 17.03 23.73
C ALA A 52 7.41 17.54 23.92
N LEU A 53 8.28 17.32 22.93
CA LEU A 53 9.68 17.77 22.99
C LEU A 53 9.86 19.22 22.53
N GLY A 54 8.94 19.71 21.68
CA GLY A 54 8.95 21.06 21.13
C GLY A 54 8.79 22.17 22.17
N VAL A 55 8.85 23.40 21.68
CA VAL A 55 8.78 24.63 22.50
C VAL A 55 7.49 24.68 23.36
N SER A 56 6.39 24.12 22.86
CA SER A 56 5.11 24.04 23.59
C SER A 56 5.05 22.98 24.68
N GLY A 57 6.03 22.07 24.74
CA GLY A 57 6.09 20.97 25.71
C GLY A 57 7.20 21.16 26.74
N LEU A 58 8.25 20.35 26.65
CA LEU A 58 9.40 20.39 27.57
C LEU A 58 10.46 21.45 27.19
N ALA A 59 10.24 22.19 26.08
CA ALA A 59 11.18 23.20 25.56
C ALA A 59 12.63 22.69 25.40
N VAL A 60 12.78 21.41 25.05
CA VAL A 60 14.08 20.75 24.87
C VAL A 60 14.74 21.18 23.56
N LEU A 61 13.94 21.57 22.56
CA LEU A 61 14.44 22.08 21.30
C LEU A 61 14.73 23.59 21.36
N ASP A 62 16.01 23.93 21.30
CA ASP A 62 16.48 25.31 21.16
C ASP A 62 16.20 25.87 19.74
N GLU A 63 16.03 27.18 19.63
CA GLU A 63 15.78 27.90 18.37
C GLU A 63 16.89 27.65 17.34
N LYS A 64 18.13 27.50 17.82
CA LYS A 64 19.28 27.18 16.97
C LYS A 64 19.16 25.77 16.36
N LEU A 65 18.74 24.78 17.15
CA LEU A 65 18.49 23.42 16.68
C LEU A 65 17.33 23.39 15.68
N LEU A 66 16.26 24.15 15.91
CA LEU A 66 15.13 24.28 14.96
C LEU A 66 15.60 24.81 13.60
N ARG A 67 16.41 25.87 13.59
CA ARG A 67 16.94 26.46 12.35
C ARG A 67 17.85 25.50 11.59
N GLU A 68 18.74 24.79 12.28
CA GLU A 68 19.60 23.80 11.65
C GLU A 68 18.78 22.60 11.14
N ALA A 69 17.78 22.14 11.91
CA ALA A 69 16.87 21.06 11.52
C ALA A 69 16.00 21.43 10.31
N GLN A 70 15.64 22.72 10.15
CA GLN A 70 14.81 23.19 9.04
C GLN A 70 15.42 22.86 7.67
N ALA A 71 16.75 22.97 7.53
CA ALA A 71 17.42 22.58 6.29
C ALA A 71 17.19 21.09 5.95
N PHE A 72 17.21 20.21 6.96
CA PHE A 72 16.92 18.79 6.76
C PHE A 72 15.45 18.53 6.44
N VAL A 73 14.53 19.30 7.02
CA VAL A 73 13.09 19.24 6.72
C VAL A 73 12.83 19.65 5.27
N ASP A 74 13.43 20.75 4.82
CA ASP A 74 13.29 21.26 3.45
C ASP A 74 13.84 20.25 2.43
N ILE A 75 15.02 19.67 2.70
CA ILE A 75 15.59 18.60 1.89
C ILE A 75 14.66 17.38 1.88
N GLY A 76 14.19 16.92 3.04
CA GLY A 76 13.30 15.77 3.15
C GLY A 76 11.97 15.97 2.41
N LEU A 77 11.37 17.15 2.54
CA LEU A 77 10.15 17.53 1.83
C LEU A 77 10.39 17.58 0.32
N GLY A 78 11.53 18.14 -0.10
CA GLY A 78 11.97 18.16 -1.49
C GLY A 78 12.13 16.75 -2.07
N LEU A 79 12.74 15.82 -1.33
CA LEU A 79 12.88 14.41 -1.75
C LEU A 79 11.51 13.71 -1.86
N ILE A 80 10.61 13.94 -0.90
CA ILE A 80 9.25 13.38 -0.93
C ILE A 80 8.48 13.93 -2.14
N LEU A 81 8.58 15.23 -2.39
CA LEU A 81 7.91 15.88 -3.52
C LEU A 81 8.51 15.43 -4.86
N PHE A 82 9.82 15.22 -4.93
CA PHE A 82 10.50 14.66 -6.10
C PHE A 82 10.04 13.23 -6.38
N GLU A 83 10.00 12.37 -5.38
CA GLU A 83 9.53 10.98 -5.53
C GLU A 83 8.05 10.93 -5.92
N LEU A 84 7.23 11.84 -5.41
CA LEU A 84 5.84 11.98 -5.82
C LEU A 84 5.74 12.48 -7.27
N GLY A 85 6.48 13.53 -7.64
CA GLY A 85 6.52 14.09 -8.98
C GLY A 85 6.95 13.07 -10.02
N ARG A 86 7.93 12.22 -9.70
CA ARG A 86 8.39 11.12 -10.57
C ARG A 86 7.34 10.02 -10.76
N ARG A 87 6.38 9.89 -9.83
CA ARG A 87 5.26 8.95 -9.93
C ARG A 87 4.05 9.52 -10.68
N LEU A 88 4.05 10.82 -11.00
CA LEU A 88 2.97 11.49 -11.72
C LEU A 88 3.24 11.47 -13.22
N ASP A 89 2.40 10.75 -13.96
CA ASP A 89 2.42 10.74 -15.43
C ASP A 89 1.70 11.98 -15.98
N PHE A 90 2.45 13.04 -16.27
CA PHE A 90 1.89 14.30 -16.80
C PHE A 90 1.16 14.13 -18.15
N ASP A 91 1.61 13.20 -19.00
CA ASP A 91 0.97 12.89 -20.28
C ASP A 91 -0.41 12.28 -20.11
N TRP A 92 -0.56 11.38 -19.11
CA TRP A 92 -1.85 10.79 -18.79
C TRP A 92 -2.80 11.86 -18.23
N LEU A 93 -2.31 12.69 -17.32
CA LEU A 93 -3.09 13.76 -16.69
C LEU A 93 -3.58 14.80 -17.70
N ARG A 94 -2.76 15.16 -18.70
CA ARG A 94 -3.16 16.09 -19.77
C ARG A 94 -4.18 15.49 -20.74
N ARG A 95 -4.16 14.17 -20.93
CA ARG A 95 -5.10 13.48 -21.82
C ARG A 95 -6.50 13.46 -21.23
N ASP A 96 -6.63 13.32 -19.91
CA ASP A 96 -7.91 13.40 -19.21
C ASP A 96 -8.16 14.80 -18.65
N ARG A 97 -8.56 15.70 -19.55
CA ARG A 97 -8.85 17.11 -19.20
C ARG A 97 -10.04 17.24 -18.24
N TRP A 98 -10.92 16.25 -18.20
CA TRP A 98 -12.08 16.28 -17.31
C TRP A 98 -11.66 16.08 -15.86
N LEU A 99 -10.76 15.11 -15.59
CA LEU A 99 -10.16 14.92 -14.27
C LEU A 99 -9.50 16.21 -13.76
N LEU A 100 -8.67 16.85 -14.58
CA LEU A 100 -8.05 18.14 -14.25
C LEU A 100 -9.08 19.22 -13.94
N ALA A 101 -10.13 19.35 -14.77
CA ALA A 101 -11.18 20.34 -14.56
C ALA A 101 -11.92 20.09 -13.23
N THR A 102 -12.27 18.84 -12.93
CA THR A 102 -12.93 18.48 -11.67
C THR A 102 -12.04 18.75 -10.47
N SER A 103 -10.75 18.42 -10.50
CA SER A 103 -9.84 18.71 -9.37
C SER A 103 -9.67 20.20 -9.14
N VAL A 104 -9.50 21.00 -10.20
CA VAL A 104 -9.41 22.47 -10.07
C VAL A 104 -10.72 23.05 -9.55
N ALA A 105 -11.86 22.58 -10.05
CA ALA A 105 -13.16 23.01 -9.58
C ALA A 105 -13.40 22.64 -8.12
N GLU A 106 -13.03 21.43 -7.70
CA GLU A 106 -13.15 20.97 -6.31
C GLU A 106 -12.27 21.79 -5.36
N ILE A 107 -11.02 22.06 -5.73
CA ILE A 107 -10.10 22.90 -4.94
C ILE A 107 -10.65 24.33 -4.83
N ALA A 108 -11.09 24.93 -5.94
CA ALA A 108 -11.65 26.28 -5.97
C ALA A 108 -12.95 26.38 -5.16
N LEU A 109 -13.83 25.39 -5.29
CA LEU A 109 -15.10 25.34 -4.57
C LEU A 109 -14.86 25.13 -3.06
N SER A 110 -13.97 24.21 -2.68
CA SER A 110 -13.61 23.98 -1.28
C SER A 110 -12.98 25.22 -0.64
N PHE A 111 -12.07 25.88 -1.36
CA PHE A 111 -11.46 27.13 -0.93
C PHE A 111 -12.50 28.24 -0.77
N GLY A 112 -13.37 28.42 -1.78
CA GLY A 112 -14.45 29.40 -1.75
C GLY A 112 -15.41 29.16 -0.59
N CYS A 113 -15.92 27.94 -0.44
CA CYS A 113 -16.81 27.56 0.66
C CYS A 113 -16.19 27.84 2.02
N MET A 114 -14.93 27.47 2.23
CA MET A 114 -14.23 27.72 3.48
C MET A 114 -14.04 29.24 3.71
N TYR A 115 -13.55 29.98 2.71
CA TYR A 115 -13.37 31.43 2.78
C TYR A 115 -14.67 32.18 3.08
N PHE A 116 -15.76 31.88 2.37
CA PHE A 116 -17.06 32.50 2.58
C PHE A 116 -17.66 32.13 3.94
N ALA A 117 -17.47 30.90 4.41
CA ALA A 117 -17.88 30.51 5.76
C ALA A 117 -17.12 31.32 6.83
N LEU A 118 -15.78 31.38 6.76
CA LEU A 118 -14.95 32.10 7.73
C LEU A 118 -15.26 33.61 7.75
N THR A 119 -15.43 34.22 6.56
CA THR A 119 -15.80 35.64 6.45
C THR A 119 -17.22 35.91 6.95
N TYR A 120 -18.16 34.98 6.74
CA TYR A 120 -19.51 35.06 7.30
C TYR A 120 -19.50 35.07 8.84
N PHE A 121 -18.58 34.34 9.48
CA PHE A 121 -18.36 34.38 10.93
C PHE A 121 -17.59 35.61 11.42
N GLY A 122 -17.33 36.59 10.55
CA GLY A 122 -16.69 37.86 10.93
C GLY A 122 -15.17 37.82 11.02
N ILE A 123 -14.52 36.77 10.51
CA ILE A 123 -13.05 36.70 10.47
C ILE A 123 -12.53 37.58 9.33
N ALA A 124 -11.49 38.37 9.62
CA ALA A 124 -10.92 39.27 8.64
C ALA A 124 -10.48 38.53 7.36
N PRO A 125 -10.72 39.10 6.16
CA PRO A 125 -10.52 38.42 4.88
C PRO A 125 -9.15 37.79 4.70
N LEU A 126 -8.09 38.46 5.17
CA LEU A 126 -6.72 37.94 5.08
C LEU A 126 -6.54 36.63 5.89
N TYR A 127 -7.01 36.60 7.14
CA TYR A 127 -6.92 35.39 7.97
C TYR A 127 -7.82 34.28 7.45
N ALA A 128 -9.01 34.62 6.95
CA ALA A 128 -9.91 33.66 6.31
C ALA A 128 -9.28 33.04 5.06
N ALA A 129 -8.63 33.84 4.21
CA ALA A 129 -7.94 33.35 3.02
C ALA A 129 -6.75 32.45 3.35
N VAL A 130 -5.94 32.80 4.36
CA VAL A 130 -4.82 31.97 4.82
C VAL A 130 -5.34 30.66 5.41
N ALA A 131 -6.36 30.71 6.27
CA ALA A 131 -6.96 29.50 6.85
C ALA A 131 -7.58 28.59 5.78
N ALA A 132 -8.26 29.17 4.78
CA ALA A 132 -8.81 28.43 3.65
C ALA A 132 -7.71 27.79 2.79
N ALA A 133 -6.61 28.50 2.52
CA ALA A 133 -5.48 27.96 1.77
C ALA A 133 -4.81 26.78 2.48
N ILE A 134 -4.60 26.90 3.80
CA ILE A 134 -4.04 25.82 4.62
C ILE A 134 -5.02 24.64 4.68
N GLY A 135 -6.32 24.90 4.86
CA GLY A 135 -7.34 23.87 4.98
C GLY A 135 -7.56 23.04 3.72
N VAL A 136 -7.41 23.66 2.54
CA VAL A 136 -7.55 22.95 1.25
C VAL A 136 -6.26 22.21 0.84
N SER A 137 -5.12 22.59 1.39
CA SER A 137 -3.83 21.96 1.10
C SER A 137 -3.77 20.51 1.60
N THR A 138 -3.93 19.54 0.70
CA THR A 138 -3.84 18.10 1.02
C THR A 138 -2.48 17.52 0.62
N SER A 139 -1.88 16.68 1.48
CA SER A 139 -0.65 15.94 1.18
C SER A 139 -0.95 14.49 0.77
N PRO A 140 -0.89 14.15 -0.53
CA PRO A 140 -1.20 12.79 -1.00
C PRO A 140 -0.19 11.76 -0.46
N ALA A 141 1.07 12.16 -0.25
CA ALA A 141 2.08 11.28 0.31
C ALA A 141 1.71 10.79 1.71
N VAL A 142 1.25 11.70 2.58
CA VAL A 142 0.82 11.35 3.95
C VAL A 142 -0.42 10.45 3.91
N VAL A 143 -1.43 10.82 3.11
CA VAL A 143 -2.67 10.03 3.00
C VAL A 143 -2.38 8.61 2.49
N MET A 144 -1.54 8.47 1.46
CA MET A 144 -1.16 7.15 0.93
C MET A 144 -0.44 6.30 1.99
N ARG A 145 0.46 6.91 2.77
CA ARG A 145 1.20 6.20 3.83
C ARG A 145 0.27 5.76 4.96
N VAL A 146 -0.62 6.63 5.40
CA VAL A 146 -1.62 6.31 6.43
C VAL A 146 -2.59 5.24 5.93
N ALA A 147 -3.07 5.32 4.70
CA ALA A 147 -3.96 4.29 4.12
C ALA A 147 -3.30 2.91 4.05
N GLN A 148 -2.01 2.85 3.66
CA GLN A 148 -1.23 1.60 3.69
C GLN A 148 -1.09 1.06 5.12
N GLU A 149 -0.81 1.93 6.08
CA GLU A 149 -0.67 1.55 7.49
C GLU A 149 -2.00 1.05 8.08
N LEU A 150 -3.11 1.74 7.81
CA LEU A 150 -4.45 1.33 8.25
C LEU A 150 -4.87 -0.01 7.65
N LYS A 151 -4.54 -0.28 6.38
CA LYS A 151 -4.83 -1.58 5.76
C LYS A 151 -4.10 -2.74 6.45
N LEU A 152 -2.88 -2.51 6.95
CA LEU A 152 -2.14 -3.51 7.72
C LEU A 152 -2.74 -3.74 9.11
N LEU A 153 -3.42 -2.74 9.67
CA LEU A 153 -4.14 -2.84 10.95
C LEU A 153 -5.50 -3.53 10.81
N ASP A 154 -6.21 -3.28 9.68
CA ASP A 154 -7.57 -3.77 9.45
C ASP A 154 -7.64 -5.20 8.88
N THR A 155 -6.52 -5.78 8.44
CA THR A 155 -6.50 -7.16 7.92
C THR A 155 -6.76 -8.17 9.06
N PRO A 156 -7.94 -8.82 9.15
CA PRO A 156 -8.22 -9.77 10.22
C PRO A 156 -7.52 -11.09 9.87
N GLY A 157 -6.45 -11.44 10.59
CA GLY A 157 -5.85 -12.78 10.49
C GLY A 157 -4.33 -12.91 10.54
N ILE A 158 -3.53 -11.83 10.60
CA ILE A 158 -2.06 -11.91 10.72
C ILE A 158 -1.59 -11.41 12.10
N SER A 159 -2.33 -11.73 13.17
CA SER A 159 -1.96 -11.34 14.54
C SER A 159 -1.43 -12.50 15.41
N ARG A 160 -0.83 -13.54 14.82
CA ARG A 160 -0.21 -14.64 15.61
C ARG A 160 1.11 -15.24 15.10
N ARG A 161 1.82 -14.61 14.16
CA ARG A 161 3.15 -15.10 13.73
C ARG A 161 4.17 -13.98 13.51
N VAL A 162 4.22 -13.02 14.43
CA VAL A 162 5.33 -12.05 14.53
C VAL A 162 5.78 -11.99 15.99
N GLY A 163 5.96 -13.18 16.58
CA GLY A 163 6.51 -13.39 17.92
C GLY A 163 7.82 -14.17 17.90
N ASP A 164 8.14 -14.84 16.80
CA ASP A 164 9.39 -15.57 16.61
C ASP A 164 9.94 -15.21 15.24
N ASP A 165 11.26 -15.15 15.12
CA ASP A 165 12.05 -14.88 13.90
C ASP A 165 12.26 -13.40 13.57
N GLY A 166 13.11 -12.76 14.38
CA GLY A 166 13.94 -11.68 13.90
C GLY A 166 14.88 -12.19 12.80
N ALA A 167 14.50 -12.02 11.53
CA ALA A 167 15.39 -11.90 10.36
C ALA A 167 14.57 -11.99 9.06
N ALA A 168 14.06 -10.87 8.55
CA ALA A 168 13.87 -10.67 7.11
C ALA A 168 13.41 -9.23 6.84
N SER A 169 14.39 -8.35 6.74
CA SER A 169 14.26 -7.14 5.96
C SER A 169 13.93 -7.48 4.50
N GLY A 170 12.82 -6.94 4.00
CA GLY A 170 12.76 -6.47 2.63
C GLY A 170 11.81 -7.20 1.67
N VAL A 171 11.20 -6.36 0.84
CA VAL A 171 10.81 -6.61 -0.55
C VAL A 171 9.34 -6.96 -0.80
N TYR A 172 8.74 -6.05 -1.56
CA TYR A 172 7.39 -5.94 -2.09
C TYR A 172 6.78 -7.21 -2.74
N PRO A 173 5.44 -7.28 -2.85
CA PRO A 173 4.75 -8.34 -3.57
C PRO A 173 4.83 -8.07 -5.08
N GLY A 174 5.76 -8.76 -5.75
CA GLY A 174 5.83 -8.86 -7.20
C GLY A 174 5.29 -10.20 -7.67
N ARG A 175 4.15 -10.17 -8.36
CA ARG A 175 3.88 -11.00 -9.55
C ARG A 175 4.14 -12.52 -9.40
N LEU A 176 3.20 -13.23 -8.78
CA LEU A 176 3.03 -14.68 -8.98
C LEU A 176 1.85 -14.93 -9.94
N ALA A 177 2.03 -14.47 -11.18
CA ALA A 177 1.27 -14.91 -12.32
C ALA A 177 2.28 -15.23 -13.44
N ASP A 178 2.15 -16.44 -13.99
CA ASP A 178 2.81 -16.95 -15.18
C ASP A 178 4.35 -17.04 -15.20
N ALA A 179 4.84 -18.23 -14.82
CA ALA A 179 6.00 -18.81 -15.47
C ALA A 179 5.73 -20.30 -15.70
N GLY A 180 5.07 -20.57 -16.82
CA GLY A 180 4.80 -21.90 -17.32
C GLY A 180 6.04 -22.80 -17.34
N ARG A 181 5.95 -23.89 -16.59
CA ARG A 181 6.71 -25.11 -16.86
C ARG A 181 5.73 -26.18 -17.32
N ARG A 182 5.64 -26.39 -18.63
CA ARG A 182 5.69 -27.70 -19.31
C ARG A 182 5.29 -27.56 -20.79
N ARG A 183 6.26 -27.19 -21.62
CA ARG A 183 6.38 -27.70 -23.00
C ARG A 183 7.87 -27.79 -23.34
N ARG A 184 8.39 -29.02 -23.42
CA ARG A 184 9.63 -29.33 -24.15
C ARG A 184 9.22 -29.96 -25.48
N PRO A 185 9.49 -29.36 -26.64
CA PRO A 185 9.40 -30.04 -27.92
C PRO A 185 10.77 -30.55 -28.38
N GLY A 186 10.77 -31.70 -29.05
CA GLY A 186 11.72 -32.02 -30.10
C GLY A 186 13.05 -32.66 -29.70
N SER A 187 13.07 -33.99 -29.64
CA SER A 187 14.23 -34.76 -30.10
C SER A 187 13.69 -35.93 -30.93
N ASP A 188 13.48 -35.64 -32.20
CA ASP A 188 13.20 -36.61 -33.25
C ASP A 188 14.54 -37.02 -33.86
N MET A 189 14.79 -38.33 -33.97
CA MET A 189 15.84 -39.03 -34.75
C MET A 189 16.52 -40.15 -33.95
N ALA A 190 15.88 -41.32 -33.91
CA ALA A 190 16.52 -42.63 -34.11
C ALA A 190 15.45 -43.72 -34.27
N ARG A 191 15.19 -44.11 -35.51
CA ARG A 191 14.61 -45.40 -35.94
C ARG A 191 15.80 -46.32 -36.34
N PRO A 192 15.65 -47.64 -36.68
CA PRO A 192 14.48 -48.55 -36.69
C PRO A 192 14.79 -50.01 -36.23
N LEU A 193 13.82 -50.92 -36.47
CA LEU A 193 13.88 -52.40 -36.63
C LEU A 193 13.76 -53.22 -35.32
N ALA A 194 13.15 -54.41 -35.23
CA ALA A 194 12.20 -55.24 -35.97
C ALA A 194 12.11 -56.56 -35.15
N GLY A 195 10.98 -57.30 -35.22
CA GLY A 195 10.89 -58.70 -34.77
C GLY A 195 10.19 -58.89 -33.41
N GLN A 196 8.99 -59.49 -33.38
CA GLN A 196 8.76 -60.94 -33.18
C GLN A 196 8.99 -61.36 -31.72
N ALA A 197 8.19 -62.16 -31.03
CA ALA A 197 6.99 -62.92 -31.35
C ALA A 197 6.58 -63.67 -30.06
N ARG A 198 5.29 -64.06 -29.96
CA ARG A 198 4.79 -65.30 -29.28
C ARG A 198 4.93 -65.31 -27.74
N ARG A 199 4.13 -65.98 -26.92
CA ARG A 199 3.03 -66.98 -26.89
C ARG A 199 2.56 -66.92 -25.41
N GLY A 200 1.43 -67.40 -24.91
CA GLY A 200 0.34 -68.29 -25.29
C GLY A 200 -0.52 -68.42 -24.01
N ALA A 201 -1.85 -68.36 -24.12
CA ALA A 201 -2.74 -69.52 -23.99
C ALA A 201 -2.74 -70.20 -22.60
N THR A 202 -3.85 -70.09 -21.83
CA THR A 202 -4.58 -71.25 -21.27
C THR A 202 -5.83 -70.87 -20.46
N GLY A 203 -6.88 -71.70 -20.62
CA GLY A 203 -7.98 -71.97 -19.66
C GLY A 203 -9.02 -70.87 -19.52
N ASP A 204 -10.13 -70.85 -20.25
CA ASP A 204 -11.28 -71.78 -20.27
C ASP A 204 -12.12 -71.84 -18.97
N ALA A 205 -13.40 -71.57 -19.21
CA ALA A 205 -14.64 -71.88 -18.50
C ALA A 205 -14.73 -71.81 -16.96
N GLY A 206 -15.59 -70.89 -16.51
CA GLY A 206 -16.77 -71.33 -15.75
C GLY A 206 -17.01 -70.65 -14.41
N ARG A 207 -17.89 -69.63 -14.41
CA ARG A 207 -19.05 -69.46 -13.51
C ARG A 207 -19.54 -68.01 -13.60
N ALA A 208 -20.67 -67.79 -14.25
CA ALA A 208 -21.99 -67.83 -13.64
C ALA A 208 -22.32 -66.51 -12.93
N ASP A 209 -23.19 -65.77 -13.62
CA ASP A 209 -24.40 -65.16 -13.06
C ASP A 209 -24.23 -64.14 -11.93
N ARG A 210 -24.43 -62.86 -12.27
CA ARG A 210 -25.55 -62.07 -11.74
C ARG A 210 -25.59 -60.65 -12.31
N GLY A 211 -26.79 -60.28 -12.76
CA GLY A 211 -27.38 -58.95 -12.56
C GLY A 211 -26.71 -57.77 -13.26
N ARG A 212 -27.09 -57.43 -14.49
CA ARG A 212 -28.14 -56.42 -14.78
C ARG A 212 -28.17 -55.22 -13.82
N GLY A 213 -27.95 -54.04 -14.40
CA GLY A 213 -28.87 -52.91 -14.17
C GLY A 213 -28.23 -51.58 -13.83
N ARG A 214 -27.94 -50.77 -14.86
CA ARG A 214 -28.44 -49.39 -15.05
C ARG A 214 -27.49 -48.59 -15.95
N ARG A 215 -27.53 -48.93 -17.24
CA ARG A 215 -27.38 -47.93 -18.29
C ARG A 215 -28.70 -47.15 -18.39
N ARG A 216 -28.57 -45.86 -18.73
CA ARG A 216 -29.61 -44.89 -19.11
C ARG A 216 -30.29 -44.15 -17.96
N ARG A 217 -29.84 -42.93 -17.69
CA ARG A 217 -30.57 -41.67 -17.95
C ARG A 217 -29.74 -40.51 -17.37
N GLY A 218 -29.63 -39.42 -18.12
CA GLY A 218 -28.92 -38.21 -17.68
C GLY A 218 -28.12 -37.47 -18.74
N ALA A 219 -28.12 -37.93 -19.99
CA ALA A 219 -27.78 -37.09 -21.14
C ALA A 219 -28.93 -36.08 -21.36
N GLN A 220 -29.01 -35.04 -20.53
CA GLN A 220 -30.01 -33.97 -20.68
C GLN A 220 -29.69 -32.64 -19.97
N ALA A 221 -28.43 -32.37 -19.59
CA ALA A 221 -28.07 -31.08 -18.94
C ALA A 221 -27.00 -30.27 -19.71
N LEU A 222 -26.69 -30.61 -20.96
CA LEU A 222 -25.67 -29.95 -21.79
C LEU A 222 -26.25 -29.18 -22.99
N ARG A 223 -27.50 -28.73 -22.90
CA ARG A 223 -28.14 -27.85 -23.90
C ARG A 223 -29.06 -26.84 -23.21
N ALA A 224 -28.49 -25.81 -22.61
CA ALA A 224 -29.22 -24.58 -22.30
C ALA A 224 -28.28 -23.38 -22.33
N ALA A 225 -28.67 -22.40 -23.14
CA ALA A 225 -28.26 -20.99 -23.11
C ALA A 225 -26.85 -20.63 -23.62
N ARG A 226 -26.71 -20.77 -24.93
CA ARG A 226 -25.77 -20.05 -25.79
C ARG A 226 -26.36 -18.65 -26.12
N ALA A 227 -25.60 -17.59 -25.82
CA ALA A 227 -25.47 -16.33 -26.59
C ALA A 227 -26.58 -15.23 -26.52
N PRO A 228 -26.31 -13.99 -27.02
CA PRO A 228 -26.66 -12.70 -26.41
C PRO A 228 -27.81 -11.96 -27.12
N ARG A 229 -28.38 -10.92 -26.51
CA ARG A 229 -29.30 -9.98 -27.19
C ARG A 229 -28.99 -8.52 -26.84
N LEU A 230 -28.45 -7.83 -27.83
CA LEU A 230 -28.59 -6.38 -28.06
C LEU A 230 -29.96 -6.09 -28.69
N ARG A 231 -30.34 -4.80 -28.66
CA ARG A 231 -31.32 -4.06 -29.51
C ARG A 231 -32.68 -3.81 -28.83
N ARG A 232 -33.02 -2.58 -28.39
CA ARG A 232 -33.34 -1.29 -29.06
C ARG A 232 -34.82 -1.20 -29.47
N SER A 233 -35.39 -0.02 -29.24
CA SER A 233 -36.76 0.47 -29.56
C SER A 233 -37.88 -0.16 -28.74
N GLY A 234 -38.86 0.58 -28.24
CA GLY A 234 -39.28 1.95 -28.51
C GLY A 234 -40.79 1.98 -28.30
N GLU A 235 -41.26 3.10 -27.75
CA GLU A 235 -42.64 3.62 -27.83
C GLU A 235 -43.82 2.83 -27.22
N GLU A 236 -44.84 3.65 -26.91
CA GLU A 236 -46.22 3.35 -26.52
C GLU A 236 -46.48 2.89 -25.09
N PHE A 237 -47.49 3.37 -24.36
CA PHE A 237 -48.48 4.45 -24.48
C PHE A 237 -49.32 4.36 -23.19
N ARG A 238 -49.95 5.47 -22.76
CA ARG A 238 -51.02 5.57 -21.73
C ARG A 238 -50.65 5.31 -20.26
N ARG A 239 -50.57 6.39 -19.46
CA ARG A 239 -51.71 7.13 -18.90
C ARG A 239 -51.23 8.47 -18.34
#